data_AF-A0A497P5H5-F1
#
_entry.id   AF-A0A497P5H5-F1
#
_cell.length_a   1.000
_cell.length_b   1.000
_cell.length_c   1.000
_cell.angle_alpha   90.00
_cell.angle_beta   90.00
_cell.angle_gamma   90.00
#
_symmetry.space_group_name_H-M   'P 1'
#
loop_
_entity.id
_entity.type
_entity.pdbx_description
1 polymer ?
#
loop_
_entity_poly.entity_id
_entity_poly.type
_entity_poly.pdbx_seq_one_letter_code
_entity_poly.pdbx_strand_id
1 'polypeptide(L)'
;MVVLRLNSKLAGFCDNNAIEVCGIPLKRNTLTKLKKKAKRLRVWFSHLKKDERRLLNLVIAVVERVKSSLLAKILTPIVKRLLEAMGNPQTVFKILMGEVAYKMIKDGLILARKISQIALNWGNKSATKWLLDTNFIQYLSIMDLNKP
;
A
#
# COMPACT_ATOMS: atom_id res chain seq x y z
N MET A 1 4.79 -27.90 6.17
CA MET A 1 4.58 -26.79 7.13
C MET A 1 5.45 -25.54 6.83
N VAL A 2 5.74 -25.22 5.56
CA VAL A 2 6.56 -24.05 5.15
C VAL A 2 5.72 -22.95 4.49
N VAL A 3 4.55 -23.31 3.97
CA VAL A 3 3.65 -22.43 3.18
C VAL A 3 3.04 -21.30 4.04
N LEU A 4 2.82 -21.53 5.34
CA LEU A 4 2.22 -20.54 6.24
C LEU A 4 3.22 -19.52 6.82
N ARG A 5 4.53 -19.79 6.76
CA ARG A 5 5.56 -18.84 7.24
C ARG A 5 5.92 -17.74 6.23
N LEU A 6 5.51 -17.88 4.97
CA LEU A 6 5.76 -16.85 3.96
C LEU A 6 4.72 -15.73 3.99
N ASN A 7 3.50 -15.97 4.47
CA ASN A 7 2.48 -14.92 4.54
C ASN A 7 2.82 -13.82 5.57
N SER A 8 3.56 -14.14 6.64
CA SER A 8 4.04 -13.13 7.60
C SER A 8 5.33 -12.42 7.16
N LYS A 9 6.12 -13.02 6.24
CA LYS A 9 7.34 -12.42 5.68
C LYS A 9 7.12 -11.61 4.39
N LEU A 10 6.00 -11.82 3.68
CA LEU A 10 5.63 -11.02 2.51
C LEU A 10 4.98 -9.67 2.89
N ALA A 11 4.78 -9.40 4.18
CA ALA A 11 4.50 -8.07 4.74
C ALA A 11 5.70 -7.09 4.65
N GLY A 12 6.69 -7.43 3.82
CA GLY A 12 7.95 -6.71 3.64
C GLY A 12 7.99 -5.79 2.42
N PHE A 13 6.86 -5.49 1.77
CA PHE A 13 6.85 -4.66 0.56
C PHE A 13 6.07 -3.34 0.71
N CYS A 14 6.52 -2.51 1.64
CA CYS A 14 6.56 -1.03 1.56
C CYS A 14 7.03 -0.49 2.92
N ASP A 15 8.32 -0.67 3.23
CA ASP A 15 8.94 -0.48 4.54
C ASP A 15 8.33 -1.36 5.66
N ASN A 16 9.08 -1.61 6.71
CA ASN A 16 8.80 -2.56 7.81
C ASN A 16 7.56 -2.24 8.70
N ASN A 17 6.49 -3.05 8.69
CA ASN A 17 5.32 -2.97 9.61
C ASN A 17 4.43 -1.69 9.51
N ALA A 18 3.93 -1.30 8.34
CA ALA A 18 2.96 -0.19 8.23
C ALA A 18 1.60 -0.82 8.10
N ILE A 19 0.66 -0.33 8.90
CA ILE A 19 -0.71 -0.76 8.74
C ILE A 19 -1.27 -0.06 7.51
N GLU A 20 -1.92 -0.84 6.65
CA GLU A 20 -2.47 -0.37 5.38
C GLU A 20 -4.00 -0.36 5.44
N VAL A 21 -4.61 0.59 4.72
CA VAL A 21 -6.06 0.71 4.59
C VAL A 21 -6.38 0.73 3.11
N CYS A 22 -7.11 -0.28 2.62
CA CYS A 22 -7.40 -0.44 1.18
C CYS A 22 -6.13 -0.42 0.30
N GLY A 23 -5.03 -1.00 0.77
CA GLY A 23 -3.71 -1.00 0.11
C GLY A 23 -2.90 0.29 0.30
N ILE A 24 -3.45 1.32 0.95
CA ILE A 24 -2.75 2.58 1.20
C ILE A 24 -1.99 2.48 2.52
N PRO A 25 -0.65 2.61 2.53
CA PRO A 25 0.10 2.60 3.77
C PRO A 25 -0.16 3.87 4.58
N LEU A 26 -0.39 3.73 5.90
CA LEU A 26 -0.59 4.86 6.81
C LEU A 26 0.75 5.53 7.18
N LYS A 27 1.31 6.26 6.21
CA LYS A 27 2.54 7.07 6.33
C LYS A 27 2.21 8.55 6.21
N ARG A 28 3.07 9.42 6.76
CA ARG A 28 2.92 10.88 6.64
C ARG A 28 2.78 11.33 5.17
N ASN A 29 3.61 10.81 4.28
CA ASN A 29 3.61 11.22 2.86
C ASN A 29 2.34 10.81 2.12
N THR A 30 1.79 9.64 2.41
CA THR A 30 0.54 9.18 1.79
C THR A 30 -0.67 9.91 2.37
N LEU A 31 -0.71 10.11 3.69
CA LEU A 31 -1.79 10.85 4.36
C LEU A 31 -1.80 12.33 3.96
N THR A 32 -0.64 12.96 3.75
CA THR A 32 -0.56 14.33 3.24
C THR A 32 -1.05 14.44 1.79
N LYS A 33 -0.68 13.51 0.91
CA LYS A 33 -1.22 13.43 -0.46
C LYS A 33 -2.74 13.21 -0.45
N LEU A 34 -3.23 12.28 0.39
CA LEU A 34 -4.65 12.01 0.56
C LEU A 34 -5.40 13.27 1.02
N LYS A 35 -4.89 13.96 2.05
CA LYS A 35 -5.44 15.24 2.52
C LYS A 35 -5.48 16.30 1.43
N LYS A 36 -4.40 16.47 0.66
CA LYS A 36 -4.36 17.42 -0.47
C LYS A 36 -5.43 17.09 -1.52
N LYS A 37 -5.58 15.82 -1.90
CA LYS A 37 -6.58 15.39 -2.88
C LYS A 37 -8.01 15.53 -2.34
N ALA A 38 -8.27 15.13 -1.09
CA ALA A 38 -9.57 15.28 -0.44
C ALA A 38 -10.02 16.75 -0.33
N LYS A 39 -9.07 17.68 -0.09
CA LYS A 39 -9.35 19.12 -0.10
C LYS A 39 -9.72 19.61 -1.50
N ARG A 40 -8.98 19.20 -2.54
CA ARG A 40 -9.27 19.57 -3.94
C ARG A 40 -10.67 19.11 -4.38
N LEU A 41 -11.09 17.93 -3.94
CA LEU A 41 -12.43 17.39 -4.22
C LEU A 41 -13.52 17.91 -3.28
N ARG A 42 -13.22 18.86 -2.38
CA ARG A 42 -14.13 19.39 -1.33
C ARG A 42 -14.69 18.36 -0.34
N VAL A 43 -14.37 17.06 -0.50
CA VAL A 43 -14.75 15.96 0.38
C VAL A 43 -14.22 16.13 1.81
N TRP A 44 -13.04 16.75 1.97
CA TRP A 44 -12.41 16.95 3.29
C TRP A 44 -13.28 17.69 4.29
N PHE A 45 -14.09 18.65 3.83
CA PHE A 45 -14.96 19.45 4.70
C PHE A 45 -16.39 18.93 4.76
N SER A 46 -16.82 18.19 3.74
CA SER A 46 -18.17 17.66 3.63
C SER A 46 -18.36 16.35 4.43
N HIS A 47 -17.38 15.43 4.40
CA HIS A 47 -17.55 14.07 4.93
C HIS A 47 -16.84 13.81 6.27
N LEU A 48 -16.05 14.76 6.79
CA LEU A 48 -15.33 14.61 8.05
C LEU A 48 -15.83 15.55 9.14
N LYS A 49 -16.00 14.97 10.34
CA LYS A 49 -16.26 15.73 11.55
C LYS A 49 -15.04 16.58 11.94
N LYS A 50 -15.26 17.59 12.77
CA LYS A 50 -14.20 18.50 13.25
C LYS A 50 -13.09 17.72 13.98
N ASP A 51 -13.47 16.73 14.78
CA ASP A 51 -12.52 15.95 15.57
C ASP A 51 -11.71 14.97 14.72
N GLU A 52 -12.32 14.36 13.71
CA GLU A 52 -11.63 13.49 12.75
C GLU A 52 -10.58 14.26 11.95
N ARG A 53 -10.89 15.50 11.56
CA ARG A 53 -9.93 16.40 10.91
C ARG A 53 -8.78 16.75 11.84
N ARG A 54 -9.06 17.04 13.11
CA ARG A 54 -8.03 17.31 14.13
C ARG A 54 -7.12 16.10 14.32
N LEU A 55 -7.70 14.91 14.48
CA LEU A 55 -6.97 13.65 14.60
C LEU A 55 -6.06 13.41 13.40
N LEU A 56 -6.57 13.50 12.17
CA LEU A 56 -5.74 13.31 10.97
C LEU A 56 -4.63 14.34 10.85
N ASN A 57 -4.90 15.61 11.20
CA ASN A 57 -3.86 16.65 11.19
C ASN A 57 -2.76 16.35 12.22
N LEU A 58 -3.14 15.90 13.43
CA LEU A 58 -2.18 15.51 14.46
C LEU A 58 -1.35 14.31 14.02
N VAL A 59 -1.98 13.28 13.45
CA VAL A 59 -1.26 12.10 12.95
C VAL A 59 -0.28 12.49 11.85
N ILE A 60 -0.69 13.34 10.91
CA ILE A 60 0.21 13.83 9.85
C ILE A 60 1.40 14.60 10.44
N ALA A 61 1.16 15.44 11.46
CA ALA A 61 2.21 16.23 12.08
C ALA A 61 3.19 15.37 12.89
N VAL A 62 2.67 14.49 13.75
CA VAL A 62 3.46 13.77 14.76
C VAL A 62 4.02 12.47 14.23
N VAL A 63 3.26 11.74 13.42
CA VAL A 63 3.56 10.35 13.09
C VAL A 63 4.11 10.24 11.67
N GLU A 64 5.37 9.86 11.55
CA GLU A 64 5.95 9.51 10.25
C GLU A 64 5.30 8.24 9.68
N ARG A 65 5.06 7.24 10.55
CA ARG A 65 4.45 5.96 10.22
C ARG A 65 3.61 5.42 11.36
N VAL A 66 2.36 5.04 11.07
CA VAL A 66 1.49 4.42 12.07
C VAL A 66 1.91 2.96 12.28
N LYS A 67 2.57 2.68 13.41
CA LYS A 67 2.93 1.32 13.86
C LYS A 67 1.92 0.74 14.86
N SER A 68 1.16 1.60 15.56
CA SER A 68 0.19 1.18 16.57
C SER A 68 -1.09 0.64 15.93
N SER A 69 -1.47 -0.58 16.32
CA SER A 69 -2.69 -1.25 15.85
C SER A 69 -3.96 -0.54 16.32
N LEU A 70 -3.96 0.01 17.53
CA LEU A 70 -5.09 0.78 18.06
C LEU A 70 -5.31 2.06 17.25
N LEU A 71 -4.24 2.81 17.00
CA LEU A 71 -4.31 4.04 16.22
C LEU A 71 -4.78 3.75 14.79
N ALA A 72 -4.27 2.67 14.18
CA ALA A 72 -4.72 2.27 12.85
C ALA A 72 -6.19 1.87 12.83
N LYS A 73 -6.69 1.10 13.81
CA LYS A 73 -8.12 0.75 13.91
C LYS A 73 -9.03 1.98 13.92
N ILE A 74 -8.60 3.06 14.57
CA ILE A 74 -9.34 4.32 14.61
C ILE A 74 -9.24 5.07 13.27
N LEU A 75 -8.06 5.09 12.64
CA LEU A 75 -7.87 5.77 11.34
C LEU A 75 -8.53 5.06 10.16
N THR A 76 -8.55 3.73 10.16
CA THR A 76 -9.08 2.89 9.08
C THR A 76 -10.47 3.33 8.62
N PRO A 77 -11.50 3.45 9.47
CA PRO A 77 -12.83 3.86 9.01
C PRO A 77 -12.85 5.29 8.45
N ILE A 78 -12.05 6.21 9.01
CA ILE A 78 -11.98 7.60 8.53
C ILE A 78 -11.34 7.65 7.14
N VAL A 79 -10.22 6.96 6.95
CA VAL A 79 -9.50 6.89 5.67
C VAL A 79 -10.35 6.16 4.63
N LYS A 80 -11.01 5.06 4.99
CA LYS A 80 -11.90 4.33 4.09
C LYS A 80 -13.05 5.21 3.60
N ARG A 81 -13.73 5.91 4.51
CA ARG A 81 -14.83 6.83 4.17
C ARG A 81 -14.36 7.98 3.28
N LEU A 82 -13.15 8.49 3.51
CA LEU A 82 -12.53 9.48 2.61
C LEU A 82 -12.34 8.93 1.21
N LEU A 83 -11.78 7.72 1.10
CA LEU A 83 -11.50 7.10 -0.19
C LEU A 83 -12.79 6.87 -0.97
N GLU A 84 -13.82 6.31 -0.32
CA GLU A 84 -15.15 6.07 -0.90
C GLU A 84 -15.81 7.39 -1.37
N ALA A 85 -15.74 8.44 -0.55
CA ALA A 85 -16.30 9.75 -0.91
C ALA A 85 -15.52 10.46 -2.02
N MET A 86 -14.25 10.11 -2.24
CA MET A 86 -13.44 10.62 -3.35
C MET A 86 -13.62 9.85 -4.65
N GLY A 87 -14.40 8.75 -4.64
CA GLY A 87 -14.66 7.89 -5.78
C GLY A 87 -14.16 6.46 -5.56
N ASN A 88 -13.76 5.77 -6.63
CA ASN A 88 -13.25 4.41 -6.52
C ASN A 88 -11.89 4.40 -5.75
N PRO A 89 -11.78 3.69 -4.61
CA PRO A 89 -10.55 3.62 -3.82
C PRO A 89 -9.33 3.17 -4.63
N GLN A 90 -9.51 2.29 -5.62
CA GLN A 90 -8.43 1.81 -6.49
C GLN A 90 -7.88 2.93 -7.39
N THR A 91 -8.77 3.75 -7.95
CA THR A 91 -8.41 4.90 -8.77
C THR A 91 -7.67 5.94 -7.93
N VAL A 92 -8.19 6.23 -6.73
CA VAL A 92 -7.54 7.16 -5.79
C VAL A 92 -6.16 6.63 -5.39
N PHE A 93 -6.04 5.33 -5.12
CA PHE A 93 -4.78 4.69 -4.80
C PHE A 93 -3.76 4.78 -5.94
N LYS A 94 -4.17 4.49 -7.18
CA LYS A 94 -3.35 4.66 -8.39
C LYS A 94 -2.85 6.10 -8.52
N ILE A 95 -3.69 7.10 -8.26
CA ILE A 95 -3.32 8.52 -8.32
C ILE A 95 -2.34 8.91 -7.19
N LEU A 96 -2.50 8.36 -5.99
CA LEU A 96 -1.67 8.72 -4.83
C LEU A 96 -0.27 8.10 -4.87
N MET A 97 -0.20 6.84 -5.30
CA MET A 97 1.02 6.04 -5.30
C MET A 97 1.73 6.01 -6.65
N GLY A 98 1.02 6.28 -7.74
CA GLY A 98 1.52 6.10 -9.10
C GLY A 98 1.17 4.70 -9.65
N GLU A 99 1.12 4.61 -10.97
CA GLU A 99 0.70 3.41 -11.70
C GLU A 99 1.61 2.21 -11.47
N VAL A 100 2.92 2.43 -11.48
CA VAL A 100 3.92 1.38 -11.22
C VAL A 100 3.79 0.82 -9.81
N ALA A 101 3.71 1.69 -8.80
CA ALA A 101 3.59 1.25 -7.40
C ALA A 101 2.26 0.51 -7.14
N TYR A 102 1.17 0.97 -7.76
CA TYR A 102 -0.11 0.26 -7.71
C TYR A 102 0.00 -1.15 -8.28
N LYS A 103 0.61 -1.29 -9.47
CA LYS A 103 0.80 -2.58 -10.14
C LYS A 103 1.74 -3.52 -9.40
N MET A 104 2.80 -2.99 -8.79
CA MET A 104 3.71 -3.77 -7.95
C MET A 104 2.99 -4.46 -6.79
N ILE A 105 2.12 -3.72 -6.10
CA ILE A 105 1.36 -4.23 -4.96
C ILE A 105 0.28 -5.21 -5.41
N LYS A 106 -0.43 -4.90 -6.50
CA LYS A 106 -1.57 -5.70 -6.97
C LYS A 106 -1.13 -6.98 -7.68
N ASP A 107 -0.25 -6.86 -8.68
CA ASP A 107 0.04 -7.89 -9.66
C ASP A 107 1.51 -8.35 -9.58
N GLY A 108 2.44 -7.41 -9.34
CA GLY A 108 3.88 -7.65 -9.35
C GLY A 108 4.33 -8.69 -8.33
N LEU A 109 3.81 -8.64 -7.09
CA LEU A 109 4.12 -9.64 -6.05
C LEU A 109 3.64 -11.04 -6.42
N ILE A 110 2.46 -11.16 -7.02
CA ILE A 110 1.89 -12.44 -7.43
C ILE A 110 2.75 -13.03 -8.55
N LEU A 111 3.14 -12.20 -9.53
CA LEU A 111 3.98 -12.60 -10.64
C LEU A 111 5.38 -13.02 -10.17
N ALA A 112 6.02 -12.21 -9.31
CA ALA A 112 7.32 -12.50 -8.73
C ALA A 112 7.30 -13.82 -7.95
N ARG A 113 6.21 -14.12 -7.23
CA ARG A 113 6.04 -15.38 -6.51
C ARG A 113 5.93 -16.57 -7.44
N LYS A 114 5.13 -16.46 -8.52
CA LYS A 114 5.01 -17.55 -9.51
C LYS A 114 6.36 -17.85 -10.16
N ILE A 115 7.07 -16.82 -10.59
CA ILE A 115 8.39 -16.96 -11.25
C ILE A 115 9.42 -17.54 -10.29
N SER A 116 9.48 -17.03 -9.05
CA SER A 116 10.36 -17.56 -8.00
C SER A 116 10.09 -19.04 -7.74
N GLN A 117 8.81 -19.44 -7.65
CA GLN A 117 8.43 -20.83 -7.42
C GLN A 117 8.87 -21.76 -8.58
N ILE A 118 8.72 -21.32 -9.82
CA ILE A 118 9.17 -22.08 -11.00
C ILE A 118 10.69 -22.27 -10.95
N ALA A 119 11.44 -21.20 -10.70
CA ALA A 119 12.89 -21.25 -10.60
C ALA A 119 13.37 -22.14 -9.44
N LEU A 120 12.66 -22.14 -8.30
CA LEU A 120 12.95 -23.06 -7.18
C LEU A 120 12.72 -24.52 -7.57
N ASN A 121 11.63 -24.82 -8.29
CA ASN A 121 11.35 -26.16 -8.76
C ASN A 121 12.39 -26.65 -9.77
N TRP A 122 13.07 -25.74 -10.47
CA TRP A 122 14.21 -26.04 -11.35
C TRP A 122 15.56 -26.14 -10.61
N GLY A 123 15.57 -26.05 -9.27
CA GLY A 123 16.76 -26.20 -8.45
C GLY A 123 17.51 -24.90 -8.14
N ASN A 124 17.01 -23.73 -8.59
CA ASN A 124 17.64 -22.45 -8.28
C ASN A 124 17.26 -21.97 -6.88
N LYS A 125 18.07 -22.30 -5.88
CA LYS A 125 17.87 -21.91 -4.48
C LYS A 125 17.89 -20.39 -4.25
N SER A 126 18.60 -19.64 -5.11
CA SER A 126 18.70 -18.18 -5.02
C SER A 126 17.38 -17.47 -5.34
N ALA A 127 16.46 -18.14 -6.03
CA ALA A 127 15.14 -17.59 -6.37
C ALA A 127 14.28 -17.23 -5.16
N THR A 128 14.57 -17.82 -3.99
CA THR A 128 13.95 -17.42 -2.71
C THR A 128 14.19 -15.93 -2.37
N LYS A 129 15.34 -15.38 -2.76
CA LYS A 129 15.73 -13.99 -2.48
C LYS A 129 15.04 -12.99 -3.41
N TRP A 130 14.56 -13.42 -4.57
CA TRP A 130 13.93 -12.53 -5.56
C TRP A 130 12.65 -11.89 -5.05
N LEU A 131 11.94 -12.57 -4.14
CA LEU A 131 10.75 -12.02 -3.47
C LEU A 131 11.06 -10.88 -2.50
N LEU A 132 12.32 -10.75 -2.08
CA LEU A 132 12.80 -9.66 -1.22
C LEU A 132 13.38 -8.50 -2.04
N ASP A 133 13.60 -8.71 -3.33
CA ASP A 133 14.19 -7.72 -4.22
C ASP A 133 13.11 -6.80 -4.81
N THR A 134 13.17 -5.54 -4.40
CA THR A 134 12.25 -4.50 -4.86
C THR A 134 12.40 -4.18 -6.34
N ASN A 135 13.63 -4.23 -6.84
CA ASN A 135 13.93 -3.93 -8.22
C ASN A 135 13.39 -5.04 -9.12
N PHE A 136 13.44 -6.30 -8.65
CA PHE A 136 12.87 -7.43 -9.36
C PHE A 136 11.34 -7.32 -9.50
N ILE A 137 10.64 -7.02 -8.40
CA ILE A 137 9.18 -6.83 -8.43
C ILE A 137 8.81 -5.63 -9.31
N GLN A 138 9.59 -4.55 -9.23
CA GLN A 138 9.38 -3.35 -10.05
C GLN A 138 9.55 -3.65 -11.53
N TYR A 139 10.65 -4.33 -11.89
CA TYR A 139 10.93 -4.75 -13.26
C TYR A 139 9.79 -5.58 -13.83
N LEU A 140 9.34 -6.62 -13.11
CA LEU A 140 8.23 -7.45 -13.55
C LEU A 140 6.93 -6.67 -13.73
N SER A 141 6.68 -5.68 -12.87
CA SER A 141 5.48 -4.84 -12.95
C SER A 141 5.51 -3.89 -14.14
N ILE A 142 6.68 -3.32 -14.45
CA ILE A 142 6.88 -2.50 -15.65
C ILE A 142 6.74 -3.35 -16.92
N MET A 143 7.33 -4.54 -16.92
CA MET A 143 7.21 -5.48 -18.03
C MET A 143 5.76 -5.90 -18.27
N ASP A 144 4.97 -6.11 -17.20
CA ASP A 144 3.54 -6.41 -17.32
C ASP A 144 2.72 -5.22 -17.82
N LEU A 145 3.05 -4.00 -17.39
CA LEU A 145 2.44 -2.76 -17.88
C LEU A 145 2.71 -2.50 -19.36
N ASN A 146 3.87 -2.91 -19.86
CA ASN A 146 4.29 -2.71 -21.24
C ASN A 146 3.84 -3.83 -22.19
N LYS A 147 3.08 -4.82 -21.73
CA LYS A 147 2.49 -5.82 -22.63
C LYS A 147 1.42 -5.15 -23.50
N PRO A 148 1.50 -5.29 -24.83
CA PRO A 148 0.52 -4.72 -25.76
C PRO A 148 -0.86 -5.37 -25.61
#